data_AF-A0A7S3DUU2-F1
#
_entry.id   AF-A0A7S3DUU2-F1
#
_cell.length_a   1.000
_cell.length_b   1.000
_cell.length_c   1.000
_cell.angle_alpha   90.00
_cell.angle_beta   90.00
_cell.angle_gamma   90.00
#
_symmetry.space_group_name_H-M   'P 1'
#
loop_
_entity.id
_entity.type
_entity.pdbx_description
1 polymer ?
#
loop_
_entity_poly.entity_id
_entity_poly.type
_entity_poly.pdbx_seq_one_letter_code
_entity_poly.pdbx_strand_id
1 'polypeptide(L)'
;MTYLAIYDGHGGRDMVDFLEHAMPFHVAQELGSDNDIDNDTDNDDSVSMEVRLERAFLMTDLHARQVGITASGATVAICLIKPVPESRSIQLIVANAGDARVVL
;
A
#
# COMPACT_ATOMS: atom_id res chain seq x y z
N MET A 1 9.60 10.01 0.11
CA MET A 1 8.33 9.62 -0.54
C MET A 1 7.22 10.03 0.39
N THR A 2 6.13 10.60 -0.13
CA THR A 2 4.96 10.97 0.69
C THR A 2 3.84 9.95 0.46
N TYR A 3 3.20 9.50 1.54
CA TYR A 3 2.07 8.58 1.53
C TYR A 3 0.80 9.33 1.92
N LEU A 4 -0.23 9.24 1.08
CA LEU A 4 -1.58 9.76 1.35
C LEU A 4 -2.57 8.61 1.20
N ALA A 5 -3.57 8.55 2.08
CA ALA A 5 -4.61 7.54 1.99
C ALA A 5 -5.96 8.08 2.47
N ILE A 6 -7.02 7.52 1.89
CA ILE A 6 -8.41 7.68 2.32
C ILE A 6 -8.97 6.28 2.57
N TYR A 7 -9.62 6.10 3.72
CA TYR A 7 -10.33 4.89 4.07
C TYR A 7 -11.79 5.23 4.36
N ASP A 8 -12.74 4.70 3.58
CA ASP A 8 -14.17 4.90 3.81
C ASP A 8 -14.80 3.63 4.39
N GLY A 9 -15.01 3.65 5.70
CA GLY A 9 -15.46 2.49 6.48
C GLY A 9 -16.95 2.20 6.37
N HIS A 10 -17.31 0.92 6.40
CA HIS A 10 -18.70 0.45 6.47
C HIS A 10 -18.81 -0.81 7.35
N GLY A 11 -19.99 -1.03 7.94
CA GLY A 11 -20.22 -2.17 8.84
C GLY A 11 -19.53 -2.08 10.21
N GLY A 12 -18.93 -0.93 10.55
CA GLY A 12 -18.19 -0.70 11.78
C GLY A 12 -16.97 0.20 11.54
N ARG A 13 -16.18 0.43 12.59
CA ARG A 13 -14.97 1.26 12.52
C ARG A 13 -13.67 0.45 12.59
N ASP A 14 -13.73 -0.79 13.08
CA ASP A 14 -12.55 -1.62 13.33
C ASP A 14 -11.61 -1.74 12.13
N MET A 15 -12.15 -1.93 10.91
CA MET A 15 -11.33 -1.98 9.70
C MET A 15 -10.60 -0.66 9.43
N VAL A 16 -11.26 0.48 9.61
CA VAL A 16 -10.64 1.81 9.41
C VAL A 16 -9.52 2.03 10.43
N ASP A 17 -9.80 1.73 11.71
CA ASP A 17 -8.82 1.89 12.79
C ASP A 17 -7.61 0.95 12.58
N PHE A 18 -7.82 -0.25 12.01
CA PHE A 18 -6.74 -1.15 11.62
C PHE A 18 -5.93 -0.62 10.43
N LEU A 19 -6.60 -0.16 9.37
CA LEU A 19 -5.95 0.34 8.15
C LEU A 19 -5.10 1.59 8.40
N GLU A 20 -5.44 2.41 9.40
CA GLU A 20 -4.67 3.59 9.81
C GLU A 20 -3.18 3.27 10.03
N HIS A 21 -2.88 2.08 10.56
CA HIS A 21 -1.52 1.66 10.84
C HIS A 21 -1.03 0.53 9.93
N ALA A 22 -1.89 -0.45 9.64
CA ALA A 22 -1.49 -1.65 8.92
C ALA A 22 -1.18 -1.36 7.45
N MET A 23 -2.01 -0.56 6.77
CA MET A 23 -1.82 -0.30 5.35
C MET A 23 -0.49 0.42 5.02
N PRO A 24 -0.14 1.56 5.67
CA PRO A 24 1.16 2.18 5.43
C PRO A 24 2.33 1.29 5.87
N PHE A 25 2.16 0.43 6.89
CA PHE A 25 3.18 -0.54 7.29
C PHE A 25 3.48 -1.55 6.18
N HIS A 26 2.47 -2.21 5.61
CA HIS A 26 2.69 -3.20 4.54
C HIS A 26 3.19 -2.54 3.25
N VAL A 27 2.72 -1.34 2.93
CA VAL A 27 3.27 -0.58 1.79
C VAL A 27 4.74 -0.27 2.02
N ALA A 28 5.13 0.21 3.21
CA ALA A 28 6.53 0.49 3.51
C ALA A 28 7.40 -0.79 3.47
N GLN A 29 6.86 -1.92 3.93
CA GLN A 29 7.54 -3.21 3.88
C GLN A 29 7.84 -3.63 2.43
N GLU A 30 6.83 -3.66 1.55
CA GLU A 30 7.00 -4.03 0.14
C GLU A 30 7.91 -3.06 -0.63
N LEU A 31 7.98 -1.79 -0.21
CA LEU A 31 8.91 -0.79 -0.76
C LEU A 31 10.33 -0.88 -0.17
N GLY A 32 10.48 -1.45 1.04
CA GLY A 32 11.75 -1.58 1.75
C GLY A 32 12.48 -2.90 1.52
N SER A 33 11.77 -3.93 1.04
CA SER A 33 12.30 -5.28 0.76
C SER A 33 13.40 -5.36 -0.31
N ASP A 34 13.78 -4.24 -0.94
CA ASP A 34 14.92 -4.19 -1.88
C ASP A 34 16.29 -4.24 -1.19
N ASN A 35 16.36 -4.14 0.15
CA ASN A 35 17.64 -4.00 0.86
C ASN A 35 18.13 -5.21 1.65
N ASP A 36 17.35 -6.29 1.79
CA ASP A 36 17.78 -7.45 2.58
C ASP A 36 17.31 -8.78 1.97
N ILE A 37 18.20 -9.43 1.20
CA ILE A 37 18.66 -10.84 1.36
C ILE A 37 19.54 -11.21 0.13
N ASP A 38 20.83 -11.37 0.43
CA ASP A 38 21.82 -12.26 -0.18
C ASP A 38 22.14 -12.24 -1.69
N ASN A 39 23.41 -11.90 -1.95
CA ASN A 39 24.29 -12.45 -2.97
C ASN A 39 23.73 -13.63 -3.79
N ASP A 40 23.15 -13.35 -4.95
CA ASP A 40 23.46 -14.16 -6.13
C ASP A 40 23.21 -13.35 -7.40
N THR A 41 24.29 -13.07 -8.09
CA THR A 41 24.43 -13.11 -9.56
C THR A 41 23.12 -13.28 -10.35
N ASP A 42 22.41 -12.18 -10.60
CA ASP A 42 21.81 -11.79 -11.88
C ASP A 42 20.79 -10.66 -11.66
N ASN A 43 20.82 -9.65 -12.53
CA ASN A 43 19.89 -8.52 -12.56
C ASN A 43 18.43 -8.97 -12.40
N ASP A 44 17.76 -8.60 -11.31
CA ASP A 44 16.29 -8.67 -11.30
C ASP A 44 15.65 -7.52 -10.50
N ASP A 45 15.63 -6.36 -11.15
CA ASP A 45 14.79 -5.19 -10.92
C ASP A 45 13.27 -5.51 -11.14
N SER A 46 12.81 -6.76 -10.98
CA SER A 46 11.62 -7.27 -11.70
C SER A 46 10.27 -7.10 -11.02
N VAL A 47 10.21 -6.77 -9.73
CA VAL A 47 8.91 -6.65 -9.07
C VAL A 47 8.38 -5.23 -9.24
N SER A 48 7.45 -5.09 -10.18
CA SER A 48 6.81 -3.82 -10.52
C SER A 48 6.08 -3.22 -9.32
N MET A 49 5.89 -1.89 -9.34
CA MET A 49 5.20 -1.17 -8.28
C MET A 49 3.76 -1.66 -8.09
N GLU A 50 3.10 -2.05 -9.17
CA GLU A 50 1.76 -2.62 -9.18
C GLU A 50 1.71 -3.92 -8.34
N VAL A 51 2.67 -4.83 -8.55
CA VAL A 51 2.75 -6.10 -7.80
C VAL A 51 3.04 -5.85 -6.32
N ARG A 52 3.93 -4.90 -6.01
CA ARG A 52 4.23 -4.52 -4.61
C ARG A 52 3.00 -3.98 -3.90
N LEU A 53 2.24 -3.10 -4.56
CA LEU A 53 1.01 -2.57 -3.99
C LEU A 53 -0.07 -3.64 -3.87
N GLU A 54 -0.23 -4.53 -4.86
CA GLU A 54 -1.16 -5.66 -4.77
C GLU A 54 -0.84 -6.54 -3.54
N ARG A 55 0.43 -6.88 -3.32
CA ARG A 55 0.89 -7.62 -2.13
C ARG A 55 0.60 -6.87 -0.85
N ALA A 56 0.86 -5.57 -0.78
CA ALA A 56 0.58 -4.77 0.40
C ALA A 56 -0.91 -4.77 0.76
N PHE A 57 -1.81 -4.65 -0.23
CA PHE A 57 -3.27 -4.76 -0.01
C PHE A 57 -3.65 -6.16 0.48
N LEU A 58 -3.13 -7.22 -0.17
CA LEU A 58 -3.43 -8.59 0.20
C LEU A 58 -2.95 -8.95 1.61
N MET A 59 -1.72 -8.57 1.96
CA MET A 59 -1.15 -8.80 3.29
C MET A 59 -1.93 -8.05 4.37
N THR A 60 -2.37 -6.82 4.07
CA THR A 60 -3.21 -6.03 4.97
C THR A 60 -4.54 -6.74 5.24
N ASP A 61 -5.22 -7.25 4.21
CA ASP A 61 -6.49 -7.98 4.36
C ASP A 61 -6.30 -9.31 5.13
N LEU A 62 -5.24 -10.06 4.83
CA LEU A 62 -4.88 -11.28 5.56
C LEU A 62 -4.65 -11.01 7.04
N HIS A 63 -3.90 -9.95 7.38
CA HIS A 63 -3.64 -9.58 8.76
C HIS A 63 -4.89 -9.07 9.48
N ALA A 64 -5.76 -8.30 8.82
CA ALA A 64 -7.05 -7.88 9.37
C ALA A 64 -7.89 -9.10 9.80
N ARG A 65 -7.94 -10.12 8.94
CA ARG A 65 -8.63 -11.38 9.23
C ARG A 65 -7.98 -12.14 10.40
N GLN A 66 -6.64 -12.19 10.47
CA GLN A 66 -5.92 -12.87 11.56
C GLN A 66 -6.17 -12.23 12.93
N VAL A 67 -6.35 -10.90 12.98
CA VAL A 67 -6.70 -10.20 14.23
C VAL A 67 -8.21 -10.17 14.49
N GLY A 68 -9.01 -10.86 13.68
CA GLY A 68 -10.44 -11.08 13.91
C GLY A 68 -11.38 -10.02 13.34
N ILE A 69 -10.88 -9.04 12.58
CA ILE A 69 -11.73 -8.03 11.93
C ILE A 69 -12.41 -8.67 10.71
N THR A 70 -13.67 -9.04 10.89
CA THR A 70 -14.42 -9.82 9.88
C THR A 70 -15.83 -9.27 9.61
N ALA A 71 -16.30 -8.34 10.44
CA ALA A 71 -17.66 -7.79 10.36
C ALA A 71 -17.73 -6.35 9.80
N SER A 72 -16.59 -5.67 9.68
CA SER A 72 -16.48 -4.35 9.06
C SER A 72 -15.52 -4.39 7.86
N GLY A 73 -15.70 -3.42 6.95
CA GLY A 73 -14.87 -3.24 5.77
C GLY A 73 -14.58 -1.76 5.54
N ALA A 74 -13.71 -1.46 4.59
CA ALA A 74 -13.49 -0.09 4.14
C ALA A 74 -13.11 -0.08 2.67
N THR A 75 -13.47 1.00 1.96
CA THR A 75 -12.83 1.31 0.68
C THR A 75 -11.50 1.99 0.95
N VAL A 76 -10.54 1.81 0.04
CA VAL A 76 -9.15 2.25 0.22
C VAL A 76 -8.68 2.94 -1.04
N ALA A 77 -8.25 4.19 -0.93
CA ALA A 77 -7.56 4.91 -2.00
C ALA A 77 -6.23 5.45 -1.47
N ILE A 78 -5.11 5.05 -2.06
CA ILE A 78 -3.78 5.53 -1.67
C ILE A 78 -3.10 6.27 -2.81
N CYS A 79 -2.27 7.25 -2.48
CA CYS A 79 -1.40 7.96 -3.41
C CYS A 79 0.00 8.08 -2.82
N LEU A 80 0.98 7.56 -3.56
CA LEU A 80 2.39 7.74 -3.28
C LEU A 80 2.96 8.83 -4.18
N ILE A 81 3.64 9.80 -3.56
CA ILE A 81 4.31 10.88 -4.26
C ILE A 81 5.82 10.64 -4.17
N LYS A 82 6.42 10.31 -5.32
CA LYS A 82 7.85 10.05 -5.47
C LYS A 82 8.50 11.14 -6.33
N PRO A 83 9.41 11.96 -5.77
CA PRO A 83 10.25 12.83 -6.60
C PRO A 83 11.08 11.98 -7.56
N VAL A 84 11.14 12.37 -8.83
CA VAL A 84 12.03 11.74 -9.80
C VAL A 84 13.45 12.29 -9.58
N PRO A 85 14.47 11.45 -9.32
CA PRO A 85 15.84 11.91 -9.16
C PRO A 85 16.26 12.80 -10.34
N GLU A 86 17.04 13.84 -10.05
CA GLU A 86 17.62 14.74 -11.06
C GLU A 86 16.59 15.55 -11.89
N SER A 87 15.30 15.49 -11.53
CA SER A 87 14.22 16.21 -12.19
C SER A 87 13.40 17.04 -11.19
N ARG A 88 12.72 18.09 -11.67
CA ARG A 88 11.67 18.78 -10.92
C ARG A 88 10.31 18.06 -11.00
N SER A 89 10.28 16.90 -11.65
CA SER A 89 9.07 16.11 -11.85
C SER A 89 8.75 15.26 -10.63
N ILE A 90 7.47 15.04 -10.42
CA ILE A 90 6.95 14.09 -9.43
C ILE A 90 6.26 12.95 -10.16
N GLN A 91 6.44 11.74 -9.65
CA GLN A 91 5.69 10.57 -10.04
C GLN A 91 4.60 10.34 -9.00
N LEU A 92 3.35 10.23 -9.47
CA LEU A 92 2.20 9.84 -8.67
C LEU A 92 1.90 8.37 -8.95
N ILE A 93 1.87 7.56 -7.90
CA ILE A 93 1.48 6.15 -7.97
C ILE A 93 0.22 6.02 -7.13
N VAL A 94 -0.84 5.49 -7.71
CA VAL A 94 -2.16 5.40 -7.06
C VAL A 94 -2.63 3.96 -7.09
N ALA A 95 -3.20 3.49 -5.98
CA ALA A 95 -3.91 2.22 -5.91
C ALA A 95 -5.25 2.43 -5.19
N ASN A 96 -6.29 1.78 -5.69
CA ASN A 96 -7.66 1.95 -5.21
C ASN A 96 -8.40 0.61 -5.15
N ALA A 97 -9.16 0.40 -4.08
CA ALA A 97 -10.08 -0.71 -3.91
C ALA A 97 -11.41 -0.20 -3.33
N GLY A 98 -12.51 -0.39 -4.06
CA GLY A 98 -13.82 0.17 -3.73
C GLY A 98 -14.14 1.44 -4.52
N ASP A 99 -14.98 2.31 -3.96
CA ASP A 99 -15.58 3.46 -4.65
C ASP A 99 -14.99 4.82 -4.25
N ALA A 100 -14.04 4.86 -3.30
CA ALA A 100 -13.16 6.02 -3.11
C ALA A 100 -12.36 6.32 -4.40
N ARG A 101 -11.87 7.57 -4.54
CA ARG A 101 -11.19 8.01 -5.76
C ARG A 101 -10.11 9.04 -5.49
N VAL A 102 -8.98 8.89 -6.19
CA VAL A 102 -7.94 9.92 -6.33
C VAL A 102 -8.13 10.61 -7.69
N VAL A 103 -8.10 11.94 -7.71
CA VAL A 103 -8.27 12.78 -8.90
C VAL A 103 -7.11 13.79 -8.96
N LEU A 104 -6.59 14.05 -10.16
CA LEU A 104 -5.53 15.03 -10.44
C LEU A 104 -6.13 16.34 -10.96
#